data_AF-D7L6W1-F1
#
_entry.id   AF-D7L6W1-F1
#
_cell.length_a   1.000
_cell.length_b   1.000
_cell.length_c   1.000
_cell.angle_alpha   90.00
_cell.angle_beta   90.00
_cell.angle_gamma   90.00
#
_symmetry.space_group_name_H-M   'P 1'
#
loop_
_entity.id
_entity.type
_entity.pdbx_description
1 polymer ?
#
loop_
_entity_poly.entity_id
_entity_poly.type
_entity_poly.pdbx_seq_one_letter_code
_entity_poly.pdbx_strand_id
1 'polypeptide(L)'
;IQLVGAATSLYSATCFALGKYGNGNPYPINLSTIIGLSGWLPCAKTLGGKLEEEQIKNRAASLPIIVCHGKADDVVPFKFGEKSSQALLSNGFKKVTFKPYSALGHYTIPQEMDELCTWLTSTLGLE
;
A
#
# COMPACT_ATOMS: atom_id res chain seq x y z
N ILE A 1 2.19 -5.97 -15.39
CA ILE A 1 3.10 -5.10 -14.59
C ILE A 1 2.44 -4.64 -13.28
N GLN A 2 1.13 -4.33 -13.28
CA GLN A 2 0.39 -3.85 -12.09
C GLN A 2 0.51 -4.78 -10.87
N LEU A 3 0.35 -6.09 -11.05
CA LEU A 3 0.42 -7.14 -10.02
C LEU A 3 1.65 -7.07 -9.11
N VAL A 4 2.82 -7.33 -9.71
CA VAL A 4 4.08 -7.45 -8.99
C VAL A 4 4.55 -6.08 -8.53
N GLY A 5 4.30 -5.03 -9.33
CA GLY A 5 4.63 -3.66 -8.95
C GLY A 5 3.89 -3.20 -7.70
N ALA A 6 2.58 -3.45 -7.61
CA ALA A 6 1.80 -3.13 -6.43
C ALA A 6 2.27 -3.93 -5.20
N ALA A 7 2.61 -5.21 -5.36
CA ALA A 7 3.14 -6.01 -4.27
C ALA A 7 4.50 -5.49 -3.76
N THR A 8 5.42 -5.13 -4.66
CA THR A 8 6.72 -4.54 -4.31
C THR A 8 6.56 -3.16 -3.65
N SER A 9 5.62 -2.35 -4.13
CA SER A 9 5.28 -1.04 -3.56
C SER A 9 4.79 -1.15 -2.12
N LEU A 10 3.82 -2.04 -1.87
CA LEU A 10 3.29 -2.29 -0.52
C LEU A 10 4.35 -2.94 0.40
N TYR A 11 5.18 -3.83 -0.12
CA TYR A 11 6.32 -4.37 0.64
C TYR A 11 7.30 -3.26 1.05
N SER A 12 7.60 -2.33 0.14
CA SER A 12 8.48 -1.19 0.41
C SER A 12 7.95 -0.30 1.53
N ALA A 13 6.62 -0.13 1.63
CA ALA A 13 5.98 0.56 2.77
C ALA A 13 6.35 -0.10 4.11
N THR A 14 6.32 -1.44 4.17
CA THR A 14 6.68 -2.17 5.39
C THR A 14 8.17 -2.07 5.70
N CYS A 15 9.03 -2.16 4.70
CA CYS A 15 10.47 -1.99 4.88
C CYS A 15 10.84 -0.58 5.34
N PHE A 16 10.19 0.45 4.79
CA PHE A 16 10.35 1.83 5.22
C PHE A 16 9.95 2.02 6.68
N ALA A 17 8.78 1.51 7.07
CA ALA A 17 8.32 1.59 8.45
C ALA A 17 9.32 0.91 9.41
N LEU A 18 9.80 -0.28 9.05
CA LEU A 18 10.80 -1.03 9.81
C LEU A 18 12.21 -0.40 9.76
N GLY A 19 12.50 0.42 8.75
CA GLY A 19 13.83 0.95 8.45
C GLY A 19 14.82 -0.08 7.90
N LYS A 20 14.35 -1.27 7.53
CA LYS A 20 15.17 -2.37 7.03
C LYS A 20 14.40 -3.32 6.11
N TYR A 21 15.13 -3.99 5.25
CA TYR A 21 14.64 -5.09 4.43
C TYR A 21 14.46 -6.36 5.26
N GLY A 22 13.82 -7.39 4.68
CA GLY A 22 13.64 -8.69 5.33
C GLY A 22 14.95 -9.43 5.64
N ASN A 23 16.04 -9.13 4.93
CA ASN A 23 17.37 -9.68 5.19
C ASN A 23 18.17 -8.92 6.27
N GLY A 24 17.58 -7.89 6.89
CA GLY A 24 18.21 -7.10 7.95
C GLY A 24 18.98 -5.87 7.46
N ASN A 25 19.27 -5.75 6.17
CA ASN A 25 19.96 -4.57 5.63
C ASN A 25 19.10 -3.31 5.79
N PRO A 26 19.70 -2.13 6.04
CA PRO A 26 18.97 -0.89 6.21
C PRO A 26 18.20 -0.52 4.93
N TYR A 27 17.00 0.04 5.10
CA TYR A 27 16.19 0.58 4.00
C TYR A 27 16.51 2.08 3.86
N PRO A 28 17.27 2.50 2.83
CA PRO A 28 17.89 3.84 2.81
C PRO A 28 16.95 4.93 2.29
N ILE A 29 15.80 4.56 1.75
CA ILE A 29 14.89 5.49 1.06
C ILE A 29 13.84 5.99 2.05
N ASN A 30 13.65 7.31 2.09
CA ASN A 30 12.52 7.92 2.79
C ASN A 30 11.33 8.01 1.82
N LEU A 31 10.20 7.37 2.17
CA LEU A 31 9.02 7.31 1.30
C LEU A 31 8.01 8.37 1.74
N SER A 32 7.51 9.15 0.79
CA SER A 32 6.47 10.17 1.05
C SER A 32 5.06 9.62 0.93
N THR A 33 4.85 8.62 0.05
CA THR A 33 3.55 8.00 -0.20
C THR A 33 3.71 6.65 -0.91
N ILE A 34 2.70 5.79 -0.85
CA ILE A 34 2.67 4.46 -1.49
C ILE A 34 1.36 4.24 -2.23
N ILE A 35 1.46 3.64 -3.42
CA ILE A 35 0.32 3.30 -4.27
C ILE A 35 0.38 1.81 -4.61
N GLY A 36 -0.73 1.10 -4.42
CA GLY A 36 -0.93 -0.26 -4.91
C GLY A 36 -2.17 -0.34 -5.80
N LEU A 37 -2.00 -0.67 -7.08
CA LEU A 37 -3.12 -0.88 -8.02
C LEU A 37 -3.24 -2.37 -8.32
N SER A 38 -4.42 -2.95 -8.06
CA SER A 38 -4.76 -4.34 -8.41
C SER A 38 -3.72 -5.36 -7.92
N GLY A 39 -3.34 -5.26 -6.64
CA GLY A 39 -2.24 -6.04 -6.05
C GLY A 39 -2.52 -6.61 -4.66
N TRP A 40 -1.47 -7.03 -3.98
CA TRP A 40 -1.54 -7.57 -2.62
C TRP A 40 -0.32 -7.19 -1.78
N LEU A 41 -0.43 -7.22 -0.46
CA LEU A 41 0.67 -7.06 0.47
C LEU A 41 1.36 -8.42 0.68
N PRO A 42 2.60 -8.61 0.20
CA PRO A 42 3.37 -9.80 0.54
C PRO A 42 3.82 -9.78 2.01
N CYS A 43 4.09 -10.95 2.57
CA CYS A 43 4.63 -11.11 3.92
C CYS A 43 3.79 -10.49 5.06
N ALA A 44 2.50 -10.20 4.85
CA ALA A 44 1.60 -9.60 5.83
C ALA A 44 1.60 -10.31 7.20
N LYS A 45 1.67 -11.64 7.22
CA LYS A 45 1.72 -12.45 8.46
C LYS A 45 2.96 -12.18 9.31
N THR A 46 4.06 -11.73 8.69
CA THR A 46 5.32 -11.47 9.37
C THR A 46 5.46 -10.03 9.86
N LEU A 47 4.45 -9.20 9.63
CA LEU A 47 4.45 -7.80 10.03
C LEU A 47 4.09 -7.64 11.51
N GLY A 48 3.23 -8.54 12.03
CA GLY A 48 2.83 -8.57 13.43
C GLY A 48 4.02 -8.78 14.37
N GLY A 49 4.10 -7.98 15.43
CA GLY A 49 5.17 -8.03 16.43
C GLY A 49 6.50 -7.40 16.01
N LYS A 50 6.62 -6.85 14.78
CA LYS A 50 7.85 -6.15 14.34
C LYS A 50 7.80 -4.62 14.51
N LEU A 51 6.63 -4.08 14.86
CA LEU A 51 6.37 -2.64 14.93
C LEU A 51 6.20 -2.19 16.39
N GLU A 52 7.13 -2.60 17.26
CA GLU A 52 7.04 -2.31 18.69
C GLU A 52 7.72 -1.00 19.08
N GLU A 53 8.80 -0.65 18.37
CA GLU A 53 9.54 0.59 18.61
C GLU A 53 8.73 1.82 18.18
N GLU A 54 8.76 2.86 19.00
CA GLU A 54 7.93 4.05 18.79
C GLU A 54 8.27 4.79 17.48
N GLN A 55 9.55 4.82 17.11
CA GLN A 55 9.99 5.40 15.84
C GLN A 55 9.43 4.63 14.63
N ILE A 56 9.33 3.31 14.72
CA ILE A 56 8.74 2.46 13.68
C ILE A 56 7.24 2.73 13.56
N LYS A 57 6.52 2.78 14.69
CA LYS A 57 5.09 3.11 14.74
C LYS A 57 4.81 4.50 14.15
N ASN A 58 5.63 5.50 14.50
CA ASN A 58 5.47 6.86 13.97
C ASN A 58 5.64 6.90 12.46
N ARG A 59 6.66 6.21 11.91
CA ARG A 59 6.84 6.09 10.45
C ARG A 59 5.63 5.43 9.79
N ALA A 60 5.20 4.26 10.29
CA ALA A 60 4.04 3.54 9.76
C ALA A 60 2.76 4.40 9.79
N ALA A 61 2.48 5.03 10.94
CA ALA A 61 1.29 5.86 11.14
C ALA A 61 1.27 7.12 10.26
N SER A 62 2.45 7.66 9.93
CA SER A 62 2.59 8.89 9.14
C SER A 62 2.49 8.69 7.63
N LEU A 63 2.83 7.49 7.14
CA LEU A 63 2.94 7.18 5.71
C LEU A 63 1.55 7.03 5.05
N PRO A 64 1.19 7.90 4.10
CA PRO A 64 -0.01 7.73 3.28
C PRO A 64 0.12 6.54 2.33
N ILE A 65 -0.91 5.71 2.27
CA ILE A 65 -0.99 4.55 1.38
C ILE A 65 -2.37 4.54 0.72
N ILE A 66 -2.43 4.42 -0.61
CA ILE A 66 -3.66 4.12 -1.33
C ILE A 66 -3.57 2.74 -1.99
N VAL A 67 -4.63 1.95 -1.83
CA VAL A 67 -4.80 0.66 -2.48
C VAL A 67 -6.08 0.71 -3.32
N CYS A 68 -5.94 0.60 -4.63
CA CYS A 68 -7.04 0.54 -5.58
C CYS A 68 -7.23 -0.90 -6.06
N HIS A 69 -8.46 -1.39 -6.15
CA HIS A 69 -8.71 -2.74 -6.64
C HIS A 69 -10.07 -2.88 -7.33
N GLY A 70 -10.08 -3.56 -8.47
CA GLY A 70 -11.30 -3.93 -9.18
C GLY A 70 -12.02 -5.13 -8.57
N LYS A 71 -13.34 -5.04 -8.40
CA LYS A 71 -14.17 -6.16 -7.91
C LYS A 71 -14.30 -7.29 -8.93
N ALA A 72 -14.10 -6.99 -10.21
CA ALA A 72 -14.13 -7.95 -11.30
C ALA A 72 -12.73 -8.42 -11.71
N ASP A 73 -11.69 -8.15 -10.90
CA ASP A 73 -10.34 -8.63 -11.14
C ASP A 73 -10.29 -10.17 -11.05
N ASP A 74 -10.02 -10.78 -12.20
CA ASP A 74 -9.96 -12.22 -12.42
C ASP A 74 -8.54 -12.79 -12.27
N VAL A 75 -7.52 -11.93 -12.11
CA VAL A 75 -6.12 -12.34 -11.99
C VAL A 75 -5.67 -12.28 -10.52
N VAL A 76 -5.94 -11.17 -9.83
CA VAL A 76 -5.79 -11.07 -8.38
C VAL A 76 -7.15 -10.78 -7.76
N PRO A 77 -7.74 -11.79 -7.09
CA PRO A 77 -9.03 -11.63 -6.44
C PRO A 77 -9.09 -10.39 -5.55
N PHE A 78 -10.14 -9.59 -5.70
CA PHE A 78 -10.39 -8.35 -4.94
C PHE A 78 -10.14 -8.47 -3.43
N LYS A 79 -10.46 -9.64 -2.85
CA LYS A 79 -10.23 -9.97 -1.44
C LYS A 79 -8.77 -9.80 -1.00
N PHE A 80 -7.80 -9.93 -1.91
CA PHE A 80 -6.40 -9.67 -1.62
C PHE A 80 -6.14 -8.19 -1.38
N GLY A 81 -6.73 -7.27 -2.16
CA GLY A 81 -6.67 -5.84 -1.91
C GLY A 81 -7.27 -5.47 -0.54
N GLU A 82 -8.45 -6.02 -0.23
CA GLU A 82 -9.11 -5.83 1.08
C GLU A 82 -8.24 -6.32 2.23
N LYS A 83 -7.76 -7.56 2.16
CA LYS A 83 -6.89 -8.15 3.19
C LYS A 83 -5.59 -7.40 3.36
N SER A 84 -5.03 -6.88 2.27
CA SER A 84 -3.79 -6.10 2.30
C SER A 84 -3.98 -4.79 3.04
N SER A 85 -5.06 -4.08 2.73
CA SER A 85 -5.43 -2.82 3.40
C SER A 85 -5.73 -3.05 4.88
N GLN A 86 -6.48 -4.10 5.21
CA GLN A 86 -6.74 -4.50 6.60
C GLN A 86 -5.45 -4.86 7.34
N ALA A 87 -4.56 -5.63 6.72
CA ALA A 87 -3.29 -5.99 7.33
C ALA A 87 -2.42 -4.76 7.63
N LEU A 88 -2.36 -3.78 6.73
CA LEU A 88 -1.67 -2.51 6.99
C LEU A 88 -2.28 -1.77 8.18
N LEU A 89 -3.61 -1.58 8.18
CA LEU A 89 -4.34 -0.90 9.25
C LEU A 89 -4.12 -1.59 10.62
N SER A 90 -4.26 -2.91 10.68
CA SER A 90 -4.04 -3.70 11.89
C SER A 90 -2.60 -3.65 12.41
N ASN A 91 -1.64 -3.26 11.55
CA ASN A 91 -0.24 -3.11 11.91
C ASN A 91 0.16 -1.62 12.01
N GLY A 92 -0.78 -0.72 12.31
CA GLY A 92 -0.46 0.66 12.71
C GLY A 92 -0.19 1.63 11.56
N PHE A 93 -0.40 1.23 10.30
CA PHE A 93 -0.47 2.16 9.18
C PHE A 93 -1.83 2.88 9.22
N LYS A 94 -1.85 4.09 9.77
CA LYS A 94 -3.10 4.81 10.05
C LYS A 94 -3.69 5.54 8.84
N LYS A 95 -2.87 5.86 7.84
CA LYS A 95 -3.27 6.64 6.64
C LYS A 95 -3.43 5.74 5.41
N VAL A 96 -4.21 4.65 5.55
CA VAL A 96 -4.49 3.73 4.46
C VAL A 96 -5.87 4.02 3.88
N THR A 97 -5.93 4.26 2.57
CA THR A 97 -7.17 4.42 1.81
C THR A 97 -7.35 3.20 0.89
N PHE A 98 -8.45 2.47 1.03
CA PHE A 98 -8.82 1.41 0.10
C PHE A 98 -9.92 1.90 -0.83
N LYS A 99 -9.69 1.83 -2.15
CA LYS A 99 -10.61 2.33 -3.17
C LYS A 99 -11.07 1.20 -4.10
N PRO A 100 -12.31 0.70 -3.93
CA PRO A 100 -12.83 -0.37 -4.76
C PRO A 100 -13.51 0.14 -6.03
N TYR A 101 -13.33 -0.56 -7.15
CA TYR A 101 -13.98 -0.26 -8.42
C TYR A 101 -14.89 -1.41 -8.86
N SER A 102 -16.21 -1.18 -8.97
CA SER A 102 -17.20 -2.25 -9.10
C SER A 102 -17.09 -3.07 -10.40
N ALA A 103 -16.76 -2.44 -11.53
CA ALA A 103 -16.71 -3.09 -12.85
C ALA A 103 -15.28 -3.25 -13.40
N LEU A 104 -14.26 -2.89 -12.62
CA LEU A 104 -12.88 -2.94 -13.05
C LEU A 104 -12.34 -4.37 -12.92
N GLY A 105 -11.77 -4.87 -14.02
CA GLY A 105 -11.02 -6.12 -14.06
C GLY A 105 -9.54 -5.92 -13.77
N HIS A 106 -8.66 -6.77 -14.30
CA HIS A 106 -7.21 -6.62 -14.11
C HIS A 106 -6.56 -5.63 -15.08
N TYR A 107 -6.96 -4.36 -15.02
CA TYR A 107 -6.41 -3.26 -15.81
C TYR A 107 -6.67 -1.93 -15.12
N THR A 108 -6.21 -0.81 -15.72
CA THR A 108 -6.51 0.55 -15.25
C THR A 108 -7.53 1.25 -16.13
N ILE A 109 -8.31 2.16 -15.54
CA ILE A 109 -9.27 3.01 -16.26
C ILE A 109 -8.99 4.51 -16.00
N PRO A 110 -9.38 5.43 -16.90
CA PRO A 110 -9.15 6.86 -16.72
C PRO A 110 -9.70 7.39 -15.38
N GLN A 111 -10.90 6.97 -14.99
CA GLN A 111 -11.50 7.35 -13.71
C GLN A 111 -10.59 7.00 -12.51
N GLU A 112 -10.02 5.79 -12.49
CA GLU A 112 -9.11 5.37 -11.41
C GLU A 112 -7.86 6.25 -11.39
N MET A 113 -7.31 6.57 -12.57
CA MET A 113 -6.12 7.39 -12.70
C MET A 113 -6.36 8.85 -12.31
N ASP A 114 -7.50 9.44 -12.68
CA ASP A 114 -7.88 10.82 -12.33
C ASP A 114 -8.05 10.98 -10.82
N GLU A 115 -8.70 10.00 -10.20
CA GLU A 115 -8.88 9.95 -8.75
C GLU A 115 -7.56 9.72 -8.02
N LEU A 116 -6.67 8.89 -8.57
CA LEU A 116 -5.32 8.69 -8.06
C LEU A 116 -4.48 9.97 -8.16
N CYS A 117 -4.55 10.67 -9.29
CA CYS A 117 -3.87 11.96 -9.48
C CYS A 117 -4.38 13.00 -8.48
N THR A 118 -5.70 13.09 -8.28
CA THR A 118 -6.31 13.97 -7.28
C THR A 118 -5.79 13.64 -5.87
N TRP A 119 -5.78 12.35 -5.51
CA TRP A 119 -5.26 11.90 -4.23
C TRP A 119 -3.77 12.22 -4.05
N LEU A 120 -2.95 12.03 -5.08
CA LEU A 120 -1.53 12.34 -5.07
C LEU A 120 -1.28 13.83 -4.88
N THR A 121 -1.95 14.68 -5.67
CA THR A 121 -1.84 16.14 -5.60
C THR A 121 -2.16 16.65 -4.20
N SER A 122 -3.26 16.18 -3.62
CA SER A 122 -3.65 16.53 -2.25
C SER A 122 -2.66 16.00 -1.20
N THR A 123 -2.22 14.75 -1.33
CA THR A 123 -1.31 14.10 -0.37
C THR A 123 0.07 14.75 -0.35
N LEU A 124 0.55 15.22 -1.50
CA LEU A 124 1.87 15.83 -1.65
C LEU A 124 1.83 17.36 -1.55
N GLY A 125 0.64 17.97 -1.41
CA GLY A 125 0.48 19.42 -1.33
C GLY A 125 0.91 20.14 -2.61
N LEU A 126 0.51 19.60 -3.77
CA LEU A 126 0.88 20.12 -5.09
C LEU A 126 -0.23 20.97 -5.75
N GLU A 127 -1.20 21.43 -4.95
CA GLU A 127 -2.28 22.35 -5.38
C GLU A 127 -1.78 23.79 -5.59
#